data_AF-A0A1X0NV05-F1
#
_entry.id   AF-A0A1X0NV05-F1
#
_cell.length_a   1.000
_cell.length_b   1.000
_cell.length_c   1.000
_cell.angle_alpha   90.00
_cell.angle_beta   90.00
_cell.angle_gamma   90.00
#
_symmetry.space_group_name_H-M   'P 1'
#
loop_
_entity.id
_entity.type
_entity.pdbx_description
1 polymer ?
#
loop_
_entity_poly.entity_id
_entity_poly.type
_entity_poly.pdbx_seq_one_letter_code
_entity_poly.pdbx_strand_id
1 'polypeptide(L)'
;MAALESLNFDVDGAVHYIHCVLSNVPLQLSVSELGPKVVPDPNSAIVMQMDSIGFRVIPHRLHIYKEPLSTKFGFVTFFIAQAPSPASSVERDTEMIATPAKVHELATTWVRQDLTKQLASIGVKVQLGQPLKCYSSVPFLRALNEKCSFLDAEIVKDTKKLETFLLTKMAFDDESINNKKNKKKHVEKSPSKDNNTEESWNTVGSLHVSSLNSRELLWLSQQNRRFPPILVTNDDFAHATCDQSALRSFLENTLNPIVEVLP
;
A
#
# COMPACT_ATOMS: atom_id res chain seq x y z
N MET A 1 26.83 -1.02 13.82
CA MET A 1 26.48 -1.60 12.51
C MET A 1 25.80 -2.94 12.76
N ALA A 2 24.48 -2.92 12.94
CA ALA A 2 23.68 -4.13 12.85
C ALA A 2 23.14 -4.15 11.43
N ALA A 3 23.87 -4.81 10.54
CA ALA A 3 23.27 -5.30 9.32
C ALA A 3 22.04 -6.09 9.78
N LEU A 4 20.85 -5.73 9.29
CA LEU A 4 19.72 -6.64 9.25
C LEU A 4 20.26 -7.88 8.57
N GLU A 5 20.70 -8.84 9.37
CA GLU A 5 21.08 -10.16 8.93
C GLU A 5 19.93 -10.61 8.05
N SER A 6 20.26 -10.85 6.78
CA SER A 6 19.51 -11.75 5.95
C SER A 6 19.47 -13.09 6.69
N LEU A 7 18.56 -13.20 7.66
CA LEU A 7 17.97 -14.47 8.04
C LEU A 7 17.66 -15.14 6.71
N ASN A 8 18.18 -16.36 6.54
CA ASN A 8 17.90 -17.25 5.43
C ASN A 8 16.38 -17.34 5.26
N PHE A 9 15.83 -16.38 4.53
CA PHE A 9 14.43 -16.23 4.27
C PHE A 9 14.20 -16.96 2.96
N ASP A 10 13.66 -18.15 3.08
CA ASP A 10 13.15 -18.87 1.94
C ASP A 10 11.88 -18.17 1.47
N VAL A 11 11.98 -17.44 0.35
CA VAL A 11 10.83 -16.78 -0.29
C VAL A 11 9.78 -17.82 -0.66
N ASP A 12 10.19 -19.07 -0.90
CA ASP A 12 9.28 -20.16 -1.26
C ASP A 12 8.41 -20.62 -0.06
N GLY A 13 8.81 -20.30 1.18
CA GLY A 13 8.04 -20.54 2.40
C GLY A 13 7.05 -19.42 2.77
N ALA A 14 6.97 -18.35 1.99
CA ALA A 14 6.10 -17.21 2.23
C ALA A 14 4.68 -17.48 1.73
N VAL A 15 3.69 -17.39 2.63
CA VAL A 15 2.27 -17.56 2.27
C VAL A 15 1.62 -16.23 1.90
N HIS A 16 2.10 -15.12 2.47
CA HIS A 16 1.59 -13.78 2.17
C HIS A 16 2.72 -12.77 2.00
N TYR A 17 2.46 -11.76 1.17
CA TYR A 17 3.32 -10.59 1.02
C TYR A 17 2.50 -9.32 1.20
N ILE A 18 2.67 -8.68 2.36
CA ILE A 18 1.85 -7.54 2.78
C ILE A 18 2.64 -6.25 2.54
N HIS A 19 2.03 -5.31 1.82
CA HIS A 19 2.55 -3.96 1.62
C HIS A 19 1.75 -2.98 2.48
N CYS A 20 2.45 -2.20 3.29
CA CYS A 20 1.89 -1.10 4.08
C CYS A 20 2.54 0.21 3.66
N VAL A 21 1.74 1.28 3.60
CA VAL A 21 2.26 2.63 3.38
C VAL A 21 2.30 3.40 4.68
N LEU A 22 3.33 4.24 4.78
CA LEU A 22 3.63 5.08 5.94
C LEU A 22 3.39 6.53 5.55
N SER A 23 2.59 7.23 6.34
CA SER A 23 2.29 8.65 6.15
C SER A 23 2.48 9.42 7.45
N ASN A 24 2.51 10.76 7.36
CA ASN A 24 2.74 11.64 8.50
C ASN A 24 4.06 11.37 9.23
N VAL A 25 5.10 10.89 8.54
CA VAL A 25 6.38 10.58 9.18
C VAL A 25 7.11 11.89 9.52
N PRO A 26 7.45 12.17 10.79
CA PRO A 26 8.08 13.44 11.17
C PRO A 26 9.42 13.66 10.45
N LEU A 27 9.71 14.92 10.08
CA LEU A 27 10.90 15.26 9.30
C LEU A 27 12.21 14.93 10.04
N GLN A 28 12.20 15.00 11.36
CA GLN A 28 13.32 14.69 12.25
C GLN A 28 13.48 13.18 12.52
N LEU A 29 12.43 12.38 12.34
CA LEU A 29 12.47 10.95 12.64
C LEU A 29 13.36 10.22 11.63
N SER A 30 14.39 9.54 12.11
CA SER A 30 15.32 8.77 11.29
C SER A 30 14.76 7.38 10.95
N VAL A 31 15.27 6.77 9.87
CA VAL A 31 14.94 5.38 9.52
C VAL A 31 15.42 4.41 10.62
N SER A 32 16.53 4.73 11.30
CA SER A 32 17.06 3.93 12.42
C SER A 32 16.15 3.93 13.65
N GLU A 33 15.41 5.02 13.91
CA GLU A 33 14.42 5.09 15.00
C GLU A 33 13.10 4.42 14.61
N LEU A 34 12.75 4.47 13.32
CA LEU A 34 11.54 3.85 12.78
C LEU A 34 11.67 2.32 12.63
N GLY A 35 12.84 1.82 12.22
CA GLY A 35 13.08 0.40 11.95
C GLY A 35 12.65 -0.54 13.09
N PRO A 36 13.09 -0.30 14.34
CA PRO A 36 12.65 -1.11 15.48
C PRO A 36 11.14 -1.08 15.75
N LYS A 37 10.43 -0.03 15.31
CA LYS A 37 8.99 0.14 15.54
C LYS A 37 8.11 -0.59 14.53
N VAL A 38 8.69 -1.07 13.42
CA VAL A 38 7.97 -1.92 12.45
C VAL A 38 8.17 -3.41 12.72
N VAL A 39 8.99 -3.78 13.71
CA VAL A 39 9.17 -5.18 14.13
C VAL A 39 7.94 -5.59 14.95
N PRO A 40 7.32 -6.75 14.66
CA PRO A 40 6.19 -7.26 15.44
C PRO A 40 6.54 -7.38 16.92
N ASP A 41 5.68 -6.87 17.81
CA ASP A 41 5.85 -7.05 19.25
C ASP A 41 5.58 -8.52 19.61
N PRO A 42 6.54 -9.28 20.18
CA PRO A 42 6.31 -10.66 20.58
C PRO A 42 5.25 -10.80 21.69
N ASN A 43 4.91 -9.72 22.39
CA ASN A 43 3.87 -9.72 23.42
C ASN A 43 2.48 -9.34 22.86
N SER A 44 2.38 -9.05 21.56
CA SER A 44 1.07 -8.86 20.93
C SER A 44 0.29 -10.17 20.97
N ALA A 45 -0.96 -10.10 21.43
CA ALA A 45 -1.86 -11.25 21.42
C ALA A 45 -2.06 -11.82 19.99
N ILE A 46 -2.05 -10.97 18.97
CA ILE A 46 -2.20 -11.40 17.56
C ILE A 46 -0.91 -12.09 17.08
N VAL A 47 0.26 -11.54 17.42
CA VAL A 47 1.55 -12.16 17.06
C VAL A 47 1.69 -13.52 17.75
N MET A 48 1.39 -13.61 19.04
CA MET A 48 1.38 -14.88 19.78
C MET A 48 0.39 -15.88 19.18
N GLN A 49 -0.78 -15.42 18.71
CA GLN A 49 -1.74 -16.28 18.04
C GLN A 49 -1.20 -16.78 16.69
N MET A 50 -0.55 -15.92 15.89
CA MET A 50 0.11 -16.34 14.65
C MET A 50 1.21 -17.36 14.93
N ASP A 51 2.03 -17.15 15.96
CA ASP A 51 3.07 -18.10 16.37
C ASP A 51 2.47 -19.45 16.79
N SER A 52 1.35 -19.45 17.52
CA SER A 52 0.68 -20.68 17.97
C SER A 52 0.13 -21.55 16.83
N ILE A 53 -0.17 -20.94 15.68
CA ILE A 53 -0.59 -21.64 14.45
C ILE A 53 0.58 -21.87 13.50
N GLY A 54 1.81 -21.61 13.94
CA GLY A 54 3.04 -21.89 13.17
C GLY A 54 3.38 -20.85 12.11
N PHE A 55 2.93 -19.60 12.25
CA PHE A 55 3.21 -18.51 11.29
C PHE A 55 3.89 -17.32 11.96
N ARG A 56 4.78 -16.65 11.21
CA ARG A 56 5.51 -15.47 11.68
C ARG A 56 5.38 -14.30 10.72
N VAL A 57 5.30 -13.10 11.28
CA VAL A 57 5.40 -11.85 10.53
C VAL A 57 6.87 -11.45 10.46
N ILE A 58 7.41 -11.28 9.26
CA ILE A 58 8.82 -10.98 9.03
C ILE A 58 8.92 -9.65 8.28
N PRO A 59 9.46 -8.57 8.89
CA PRO A 59 9.76 -7.33 8.18
C PRO A 59 10.74 -7.59 7.03
N HIS A 60 10.45 -7.08 5.84
CA HIS A 60 11.26 -7.29 4.64
C HIS A 60 11.95 -6.01 4.18
N ARG A 61 11.20 -4.98 3.77
CA ARG A 61 11.77 -3.72 3.26
C ARG A 61 11.10 -2.54 3.92
N LEU A 62 11.89 -1.62 4.45
CA LEU A 62 11.44 -0.31 4.92
C LEU A 62 12.11 0.76 4.06
N HIS A 63 11.32 1.68 3.51
CA HIS A 63 11.83 2.79 2.72
C HIS A 63 11.07 4.08 3.04
N ILE A 64 11.78 5.20 3.15
CA ILE A 64 11.22 6.51 3.52
C ILE A 64 11.73 7.57 2.53
N TYR A 65 10.78 8.30 1.95
CA TYR A 65 11.01 9.43 1.06
C TYR A 65 10.98 10.74 1.85
N LYS A 66 12.01 11.58 1.65
CA LYS A 66 12.06 12.95 2.16
C LYS A 66 12.00 13.91 0.98
N GLU A 67 10.81 14.48 0.80
CA GLU A 67 10.46 15.41 -0.29
C GLU A 67 10.20 16.82 0.29
N PRO A 68 10.05 17.88 -0.54
CA PRO A 68 9.72 19.23 -0.07
C PRO A 68 8.25 19.34 0.39
N LEU A 69 7.81 18.39 1.22
CA LEU A 69 6.50 18.30 1.84
C LEU A 69 6.62 18.56 3.36
N SER A 70 5.49 18.72 4.04
CA SER A 70 5.45 18.94 5.50
C SER A 70 5.87 17.71 6.31
N THR A 71 5.69 16.51 5.76
CA THR A 71 6.05 15.23 6.39
C THR A 71 6.69 14.29 5.37
N LYS A 72 7.50 13.35 5.85
CA LYS A 72 7.97 12.21 5.05
C LYS A 72 6.82 11.23 4.82
N PHE A 73 6.98 10.37 3.84
CA PHE A 73 6.12 9.23 3.57
C PHE A 73 6.98 8.04 3.12
N GLY A 74 6.42 6.85 3.06
CA GLY A 74 7.19 5.67 2.67
C GLY A 74 6.37 4.41 2.68
N PHE A 75 7.06 3.28 2.71
CA PHE A 75 6.41 1.97 2.81
C PHE A 75 7.22 1.02 3.66
N VAL A 76 6.51 0.02 4.18
CA VAL A 76 7.11 -1.18 4.78
C VAL A 76 6.43 -2.42 4.22
N THR A 77 7.20 -3.44 3.87
CA THR A 77 6.68 -4.75 3.43
C THR A 77 6.99 -5.83 4.45
N PHE A 78 6.08 -6.80 4.53
CA PHE A 78 6.18 -7.95 5.42
C PHE A 78 5.95 -9.24 4.64
N PHE A 79 6.71 -10.27 4.97
CA PHE A 79 6.37 -11.64 4.63
C PHE A 79 5.63 -12.29 5.79
N ILE A 80 4.62 -13.10 5.48
CA ILE A 80 4.04 -14.03 6.44
C ILE A 80 4.47 -15.42 6.02
N ALA A 81 5.33 -16.04 6.82
CA ALA A 81 5.93 -17.33 6.50
C ALA A 81 5.58 -18.36 7.57
N GLN A 82 5.50 -19.62 7.14
CA GLN A 82 5.41 -20.74 8.08
C GLN A 82 6.73 -20.84 8.85
N ALA A 83 6.65 -20.92 10.18
CA ALA A 83 7.82 -21.15 11.00
C ALA A 83 8.40 -22.54 10.66
N PRO A 84 9.74 -22.71 10.65
CA PRO A 84 10.35 -24.02 10.48
C PRO A 84 9.78 -24.97 11.53
N SER A 85 9.17 -26.07 11.10
CA SER A 85 8.72 -27.09 12.05
C SER A 85 9.95 -27.59 12.82
N PRO A 86 9.96 -27.57 14.16
CA PRO A 86 11.08 -28.11 14.91
C PRO A 86 11.18 -29.59 14.54
N ALA A 87 12.29 -29.95 13.89
CA ALA A 87 12.60 -31.31 13.49
C ALA A 87 12.78 -32.18 14.74
N SER A 88 11.68 -32.73 15.27
CA SER A 88 11.71 -33.83 16.23
C SER A 88 10.35 -34.53 16.26
N SER A 89 10.25 -35.62 15.49
CA SER A 89 9.69 -36.91 15.94
C SER A 89 8.55 -36.87 16.96
N VAL A 90 7.34 -36.53 16.53
CA VAL A 90 6.11 -37.15 17.03
C VAL A 90 5.12 -37.12 15.86
N GLU A 91 4.60 -38.28 15.49
CA GLU A 91 3.42 -38.43 14.65
C GLU A 91 2.30 -37.56 15.24
N ARG A 92 2.12 -36.35 14.71
CA ARG A 92 0.96 -35.52 15.06
C ARG A 92 -0.14 -35.86 14.06
N ASP A 93 -0.91 -36.85 14.45
CA ASP A 93 -2.29 -37.02 13.98
C ASP A 93 -2.99 -35.66 14.05
N THR A 94 -3.38 -35.13 12.89
CA THR A 94 -4.25 -33.95 12.73
C THR A 94 -3.68 -32.62 13.24
N GLU A 95 -2.48 -32.21 12.80
CA GLU A 95 -2.14 -30.78 12.83
C GLU A 95 -3.13 -30.00 11.96
N MET A 96 -4.03 -29.26 12.59
CA MET A 96 -4.96 -28.36 11.92
C MET A 96 -4.15 -27.22 11.28
N ILE A 97 -3.64 -27.43 10.07
CA ILE A 97 -2.95 -26.42 9.27
C ILE A 97 -3.92 -25.24 9.15
N ALA A 98 -3.55 -24.10 9.75
CA ALA A 98 -4.37 -22.90 9.66
C ALA A 98 -4.57 -22.54 8.19
N THR A 99 -5.82 -22.27 7.81
CA THR A 99 -6.13 -21.92 6.43
C THR A 99 -5.44 -20.60 6.06
N PRO A 100 -5.00 -20.41 4.80
CA PRO A 100 -4.45 -19.13 4.35
C PRO A 100 -5.35 -17.94 4.69
N ALA A 101 -6.68 -18.12 4.63
CA ALA A 101 -7.64 -17.11 5.03
C ALA A 101 -7.53 -16.71 6.52
N LYS A 102 -7.30 -17.66 7.43
CA LYS A 102 -7.12 -17.37 8.84
C LYS A 102 -5.82 -16.60 9.09
N VAL A 103 -4.74 -17.00 8.43
CA VAL A 103 -3.44 -16.33 8.50
C VAL A 103 -3.55 -14.88 7.99
N HIS A 104 -4.24 -14.70 6.86
CA HIS A 104 -4.51 -13.39 6.26
C HIS A 104 -5.33 -12.47 7.19
N GLU A 105 -6.37 -13.03 7.81
CA GLU A 105 -7.19 -12.31 8.79
C GLU A 105 -6.33 -11.80 9.96
N LEU A 106 -5.49 -12.67 10.53
CA LEU A 106 -4.59 -12.30 11.62
C LEU A 106 -3.57 -11.25 11.19
N ALA A 107 -2.92 -11.43 10.04
CA ALA A 107 -1.93 -10.49 9.52
C ALA A 107 -2.54 -9.09 9.29
N THR A 108 -3.71 -9.02 8.66
CA THR A 108 -4.37 -7.73 8.39
C THR A 108 -4.96 -7.11 9.65
N THR A 109 -5.32 -7.90 10.66
CA THR A 109 -5.75 -7.40 11.98
C THR A 109 -4.57 -6.85 12.76
N TRP A 110 -3.43 -7.54 12.74
CA TRP A 110 -2.17 -7.06 13.33
C TRP A 110 -1.75 -5.70 12.75
N VAL A 111 -1.82 -5.52 11.43
CA VAL A 111 -1.54 -4.21 10.80
C VAL A 111 -2.47 -3.13 11.34
N ARG A 112 -3.79 -3.39 11.34
CA ARG A 112 -4.83 -2.42 11.72
C ARG A 112 -4.83 -2.05 13.20
N GLN A 113 -4.39 -2.96 14.07
CA GLN A 113 -4.42 -2.76 15.52
C GLN A 113 -3.02 -2.47 16.06
N ASP A 114 -2.16 -3.48 16.04
CA ASP A 114 -0.89 -3.44 16.77
C ASP A 114 0.15 -2.58 16.07
N LEU A 115 0.41 -2.82 14.78
CA LEU A 115 1.38 -2.01 14.03
C LEU A 115 0.95 -0.54 13.98
N THR A 116 -0.36 -0.30 13.82
CA THR A 116 -0.95 1.05 13.88
C THR A 116 -0.67 1.72 15.23
N LYS A 117 -0.92 1.02 16.34
CA LYS A 117 -0.65 1.53 17.70
C LYS A 117 0.86 1.76 17.95
N GLN A 118 1.70 0.82 17.51
CA GLN A 118 3.16 0.92 17.63
C GLN A 118 3.69 2.17 16.92
N LEU A 119 3.28 2.39 15.67
CA LEU A 119 3.75 3.53 14.87
C LEU A 119 3.10 4.86 15.30
N ALA A 120 1.86 4.84 15.77
CA ALA A 120 1.22 6.03 16.34
C ALA A 120 2.00 6.59 17.53
N SER A 121 2.68 5.74 18.33
CA SER A 121 3.51 6.17 19.47
C SER A 121 4.68 7.09 19.10
N ILE A 122 5.08 7.11 17.82
CA ILE A 122 6.15 7.95 17.28
C ILE A 122 5.63 8.95 16.22
N GLY A 123 4.30 9.17 16.18
CA GLY A 123 3.66 10.12 15.28
C GLY A 123 3.49 9.64 13.84
N VAL A 124 3.79 8.38 13.54
CA VAL A 124 3.69 7.79 12.19
C VAL A 124 2.33 7.12 11.99
N LYS A 125 1.71 7.35 10.83
CA LYS A 125 0.51 6.63 10.41
C LYS A 125 0.89 5.49 9.48
N VAL A 126 0.19 4.37 9.59
CA VAL A 126 0.33 3.20 8.73
C VAL A 126 -1.04 2.74 8.26
N GLN A 127 -1.10 2.27 7.03
CA GLN A 127 -2.27 1.60 6.48
C GLN A 127 -1.83 0.54 5.47
N LEU A 128 -2.73 -0.40 5.15
CA LEU A 128 -2.51 -1.32 4.05
C LEU A 128 -2.37 -0.52 2.74
N GLY A 129 -1.31 -0.79 1.99
CA GLY A 129 -1.07 -0.26 0.65
C GLY A 129 -1.57 -1.18 -0.45
N GLN A 130 -2.57 -2.03 -0.16
CA GLN A 130 -3.18 -2.98 -1.08
C GLN A 130 -4.64 -3.23 -0.69
N PRO A 131 -5.49 -3.73 -1.61
CA PRO A 131 -6.84 -4.16 -1.28
C PRO A 131 -6.84 -5.25 -0.20
N LEU A 132 -7.82 -5.21 0.70
CA LEU A 132 -7.86 -6.08 1.88
C LEU A 132 -7.83 -7.58 1.52
N LYS A 133 -8.30 -7.99 0.34
CA LYS A 133 -8.30 -9.41 -0.08
C LYS A 133 -7.02 -9.89 -0.74
N CYS A 134 -6.08 -8.99 -1.02
CA CYS A 134 -4.82 -9.38 -1.63
C CYS A 134 -3.94 -10.06 -0.58
N TYR A 135 -3.66 -11.35 -0.77
CA TYR A 135 -2.75 -12.10 0.10
C TYR A 135 -1.29 -11.76 -0.25
N SER A 136 -1.06 -11.35 -1.50
CA SER A 136 0.19 -10.76 -1.96
C SER A 136 -0.09 -9.40 -2.58
N SER A 137 0.74 -8.42 -2.26
CA SER A 137 0.71 -7.08 -2.85
C SER A 137 1.15 -7.08 -4.31
N VAL A 138 1.92 -8.09 -4.74
CA VAL A 138 2.63 -8.06 -6.04
C VAL A 138 1.69 -7.92 -7.23
N PRO A 139 0.60 -8.72 -7.37
CA PRO A 139 -0.30 -8.60 -8.52
C PRO A 139 -0.98 -7.22 -8.58
N PHE A 140 -1.41 -6.71 -7.43
CA PHE A 140 -2.03 -5.39 -7.35
C PHE A 140 -1.05 -4.27 -7.72
N LEU A 141 0.14 -4.23 -7.11
CA LEU A 141 1.13 -3.19 -7.40
C LEU A 141 1.59 -3.24 -8.86
N ARG A 142 1.71 -4.45 -9.44
CA ARG A 142 1.98 -4.61 -10.87
C ARG A 142 0.86 -4.00 -11.71
N ALA A 143 -0.39 -4.37 -11.46
CA ALA A 143 -1.54 -3.84 -12.18
C ALA A 143 -1.69 -2.32 -12.04
N LEU A 144 -1.36 -1.77 -10.86
CA LEU A 144 -1.35 -0.33 -10.62
C LEU A 144 -0.33 0.38 -11.53
N ASN A 145 0.89 -0.14 -11.67
CA ASN A 145 1.91 0.44 -12.55
C ASN A 145 1.59 0.25 -14.04
N GLU A 146 1.07 -0.91 -14.42
CA GLU A 146 0.79 -1.24 -15.83
C GLU A 146 -0.44 -0.52 -16.36
N LYS A 147 -1.48 -0.33 -15.54
CA LYS A 147 -2.77 0.19 -16.00
C LYS A 147 -2.98 1.68 -15.72
N CYS A 148 -2.28 2.28 -14.75
CA CYS A 148 -2.42 3.70 -14.45
C CYS A 148 -1.33 4.51 -15.14
N SER A 149 -1.70 5.24 -16.20
CA SER A 149 -0.77 6.16 -16.89
C SER A 149 -0.23 7.29 -16.01
N PHE A 150 -0.81 7.50 -14.82
CA PHE A 150 -0.26 8.38 -13.80
C PHE A 150 1.16 7.98 -13.35
N LEU A 151 1.49 6.67 -13.44
CA LEU A 151 2.76 6.07 -13.03
C LEU A 151 3.66 5.70 -14.22
N ASP A 152 3.38 6.23 -15.42
CA ASP A 152 4.17 5.99 -16.62
C ASP A 152 5.62 6.49 -16.45
N ALA A 153 6.58 5.58 -16.62
CA ALA A 153 8.00 5.85 -16.45
C ALA A 153 8.58 6.83 -17.48
N GLU A 154 7.92 7.06 -18.62
CA GLU A 154 8.33 8.07 -19.59
C GLU A 154 8.01 9.51 -19.11
N ILE A 155 7.06 9.63 -18.19
CA ILE A 155 6.47 10.91 -17.76
C ILE A 155 6.89 11.26 -16.33
N VAL A 156 7.14 10.22 -15.51
CA VAL A 156 7.40 10.33 -14.07
C VAL A 156 8.88 10.11 -13.79
N LYS A 157 9.45 10.94 -12.90
CA LYS A 157 10.88 10.84 -12.51
C LYS A 157 11.23 9.59 -11.70
N ASP A 158 10.34 9.21 -10.79
CA ASP A 158 10.49 8.05 -9.90
C ASP A 158 9.10 7.45 -9.67
N THR A 159 8.81 6.38 -10.42
CA THR A 159 7.50 5.72 -10.40
C THR A 159 7.20 5.13 -9.03
N LYS A 160 8.21 4.57 -8.34
CA LYS A 160 8.00 3.93 -7.04
C LYS A 160 7.68 4.95 -5.94
N LYS A 161 8.33 6.11 -5.98
CA LYS A 161 8.02 7.23 -5.07
C LYS A 161 6.60 7.75 -5.30
N LEU A 162 6.22 7.94 -6.56
CA LEU A 162 4.89 8.44 -6.90
C LEU A 162 3.79 7.41 -6.57
N GLU A 163 4.03 6.13 -6.83
CA GLU A 163 3.18 5.01 -6.41
C GLU A 163 2.98 5.01 -4.90
N THR A 164 4.08 5.09 -4.13
CA THR A 164 4.03 5.12 -2.67
C THR A 164 3.21 6.30 -2.17
N PHE A 165 3.43 7.50 -2.72
CA PHE A 165 2.65 8.69 -2.36
C PHE A 165 1.16 8.50 -2.68
N LEU A 166 0.83 8.04 -3.89
CA LEU A 166 -0.55 7.78 -4.31
C LEU A 166 -1.25 6.83 -3.33
N LEU A 167 -0.60 5.74 -2.96
CA LEU A 167 -1.14 4.75 -2.01
C LEU A 167 -1.38 5.33 -0.61
N THR A 168 -0.65 6.38 -0.19
CA THR A 168 -0.97 7.08 1.08
C THR A 168 -2.25 7.91 1.03
N LYS A 169 -2.76 8.20 -0.17
CA LYS A 169 -3.97 9.00 -0.42
C LYS A 169 -5.18 8.13 -0.81
N MET A 170 -4.95 6.87 -1.13
CA MET A 170 -6.01 5.94 -1.51
C MET A 170 -6.74 5.38 -0.29
N ALA A 171 -8.06 5.25 -0.43
CA ALA A 171 -8.92 4.46 0.44
C ALA A 171 -9.36 3.21 -0.31
N PHE A 172 -8.98 2.03 0.19
CA PHE A 172 -9.40 0.76 -0.40
C PHE A 172 -10.83 0.42 -0.01
N ASP A 173 -11.64 0.05 -1.00
CA ASP A 173 -13.02 -0.33 -0.80
C ASP A 173 -13.15 -1.81 -0.40
N ASP A 174 -14.22 -2.13 0.32
CA ASP A 174 -14.62 -3.52 0.55
C ASP A 174 -15.09 -4.21 -0.74
N GLU A 175 -15.07 -5.54 -0.74
CA GLU A 175 -15.49 -6.36 -1.90
C GLU A 175 -16.85 -5.99 -2.44
N SER A 176 -17.83 -5.84 -1.55
CA SER A 176 -19.21 -5.60 -1.95
C SER A 176 -19.33 -4.29 -2.72
N ILE A 177 -18.52 -3.29 -2.37
CA ILE A 177 -18.45 -1.98 -3.01
C ILE A 177 -17.74 -2.11 -4.36
N ASN A 178 -16.57 -2.77 -4.39
CA ASN A 178 -15.83 -3.03 -5.64
C ASN A 178 -16.69 -3.78 -6.67
N ASN A 179 -17.36 -4.85 -6.24
CA ASN A 179 -18.24 -5.63 -7.10
C ASN A 179 -19.42 -4.80 -7.64
N LYS A 180 -20.00 -3.91 -6.83
CA LYS A 180 -21.05 -2.99 -7.28
C LYS A 180 -20.52 -1.99 -8.32
N LYS A 181 -19.36 -1.36 -8.06
CA LYS A 181 -18.73 -0.39 -8.97
C LYS A 181 -18.38 -1.03 -10.32
N ASN A 182 -17.78 -2.22 -10.28
CA ASN A 182 -17.32 -2.91 -11.48
C ASN A 182 -18.49 -3.49 -12.29
N LYS A 183 -19.57 -3.94 -11.65
CA LYS A 183 -20.80 -4.32 -12.35
C LYS A 183 -21.45 -3.15 -13.10
N LYS A 184 -21.52 -1.97 -12.49
CA LYS A 184 -22.06 -0.76 -13.17
C LYS A 184 -21.28 -0.41 -14.43
N LYS A 185 -19.94 -0.42 -14.36
CA LYS A 185 -19.06 -0.17 -15.51
C LYS A 185 -19.22 -1.19 -16.64
N HIS A 186 -19.51 -2.46 -16.31
CA HIS A 186 -19.80 -3.50 -17.32
C HIS A 186 -21.16 -3.35 -18.00
N VAL A 187 -22.14 -2.68 -17.37
CA VAL A 187 -23.44 -2.39 -18.00
C VAL A 187 -23.34 -1.21 -18.98
N GLU A 188 -22.39 -0.29 -18.74
CA GLU A 188 -22.16 0.90 -19.59
C GLU A 188 -21.21 0.62 -20.79
N LYS A 189 -20.42 -0.47 -20.75
CA LYS A 189 -19.58 -0.92 -21.86
C LYS A 189 -20.25 -2.10 -22.58
N SER A 190 -20.68 -1.90 -23.82
CA SER A 190 -21.11 -2.96 -24.74
C SER A 190 -20.12 -4.14 -24.72
N PRO A 191 -20.57 -5.41 -24.82
CA PRO A 191 -19.69 -6.56 -24.67
C PRO A 191 -18.72 -6.65 -25.85
N SER A 192 -17.51 -6.12 -25.69
CA SER A 192 -16.38 -6.45 -26.55
C SER A 192 -15.90 -7.86 -26.21
N LYS A 193 -15.89 -8.73 -27.23
CA LYS A 193 -15.49 -10.15 -27.16
C LYS A 193 -13.97 -10.31 -26.97
N ASP A 194 -13.42 -9.89 -25.85
CA ASP A 194 -12.06 -10.30 -25.46
C ASP A 194 -12.15 -11.27 -24.28
N ASN A 195 -12.23 -12.56 -24.64
CA ASN A 195 -12.14 -13.71 -23.74
C ASN A 195 -10.66 -13.97 -23.35
N ASN A 196 -9.98 -12.97 -22.80
CA ASN A 196 -8.74 -13.21 -22.09
C ASN A 196 -9.01 -13.15 -20.59
N THR A 197 -8.94 -14.31 -19.96
CA THR A 197 -8.88 -14.57 -18.52
C THR A 197 -7.61 -14.01 -17.87
N GLU A 198 -7.19 -12.80 -18.26
CA GLU A 198 -6.29 -12.01 -17.42
C GLU A 198 -7.12 -11.43 -16.28
N GLU A 199 -6.61 -11.51 -15.05
CA GLU A 199 -7.22 -10.82 -13.90
C GLU A 199 -7.50 -9.37 -14.28
N SER A 200 -8.75 -9.06 -14.61
CA SER A 200 -9.15 -7.72 -14.99
C SER A 200 -9.22 -6.88 -13.73
N TRP A 201 -8.05 -6.41 -13.29
CA TRP A 201 -7.94 -5.40 -12.25
C TRP A 201 -8.75 -4.18 -12.70
N ASN A 202 -9.86 -3.99 -12.00
CA ASN A 202 -10.81 -2.90 -12.16
C ASN A 202 -10.70 -1.98 -10.92
N THR A 203 -11.75 -1.22 -10.62
CA THR A 203 -11.79 -0.32 -9.47
C THR A 203 -11.64 -1.13 -8.17
N VAL A 204 -10.64 -0.78 -7.36
CA VAL A 204 -10.37 -1.43 -6.05
C VAL A 204 -10.30 -0.44 -4.88
N GLY A 205 -10.37 0.85 -5.17
CA GLY A 205 -10.36 1.91 -4.16
C GLY A 205 -10.64 3.27 -4.78
N SER A 206 -10.59 4.28 -3.93
CA SER A 206 -10.88 5.66 -4.30
C SER A 206 -9.80 6.63 -3.82
N LEU A 207 -9.71 7.77 -4.50
CA LEU A 207 -8.89 8.92 -4.10
C LEU A 207 -9.77 10.17 -4.12
N HIS A 208 -9.82 10.90 -3.01
CA HIS A 208 -10.48 12.20 -2.95
C HIS A 208 -9.55 13.30 -3.42
N VAL A 209 -9.98 14.12 -4.37
CA VAL A 209 -9.18 15.28 -4.85
C VAL A 209 -8.88 16.22 -3.68
N SER A 210 -9.85 16.42 -2.78
CA SER A 210 -9.70 17.21 -1.55
C SER A 210 -8.67 16.67 -0.54
N SER A 211 -8.16 15.45 -0.71
CA SER A 211 -7.08 14.90 0.13
C SER A 211 -5.68 15.46 -0.19
N LEU A 212 -5.56 16.17 -1.32
CA LEU A 212 -4.33 16.79 -1.79
C LEU A 212 -4.27 18.25 -1.35
N ASN A 213 -3.24 18.61 -0.58
CA ASN A 213 -3.01 20.00 -0.20
C ASN A 213 -2.17 20.76 -1.25
N SER A 214 -2.11 22.09 -1.14
CA SER A 214 -1.39 22.96 -2.09
C SER A 214 0.09 22.59 -2.30
N ARG A 215 0.80 22.19 -1.24
CA ARG A 215 2.21 21.76 -1.36
C ARG A 215 2.34 20.42 -2.08
N GLU A 216 1.41 19.50 -1.84
CA GLU A 216 1.35 18.22 -2.53
C GLU A 216 1.02 18.40 -4.01
N LEU A 217 0.08 19.27 -4.35
CA LEU A 217 -0.25 19.60 -5.75
C LEU A 217 0.96 20.17 -6.50
N LEU A 218 1.67 21.12 -5.90
CA LEU A 218 2.88 21.68 -6.46
C LEU A 218 3.99 20.63 -6.60
N TRP A 219 4.16 19.76 -5.62
CA TRP A 219 5.16 18.69 -5.69
C TRP A 219 4.81 17.67 -6.79
N LEU A 220 3.54 17.28 -6.90
CA LEU A 220 3.05 16.37 -7.94
C LEU A 220 3.28 16.92 -9.34
N SER A 221 3.07 18.23 -9.55
CA SER A 221 3.33 18.87 -10.84
C SER A 221 4.81 18.85 -11.24
N GLN A 222 5.71 18.74 -10.26
CA GLN A 222 7.16 18.58 -10.50
C GLN A 222 7.57 17.11 -10.71
N GLN A 223 6.74 16.15 -10.27
CA GLN A 223 7.01 14.71 -10.42
C GLN A 223 6.43 14.16 -11.73
N ASN A 224 5.30 14.68 -12.21
CA ASN A 224 4.60 14.21 -13.41
C ASN A 224 4.48 15.35 -14.43
N ARG A 225 5.11 15.19 -15.61
CA ARG A 225 5.16 16.23 -16.66
C ARG A 225 3.82 16.55 -17.31
N ARG A 226 2.82 15.69 -17.19
CA ARG A 226 1.46 15.90 -17.73
C ARG A 226 0.49 16.46 -16.69
N PHE A 227 0.96 16.73 -15.47
CA PHE A 227 0.10 17.27 -14.43
C PHE A 227 -0.48 18.64 -14.85
N PRO A 228 -1.73 18.95 -14.50
CA PRO A 228 -2.33 20.24 -14.84
C PRO A 228 -1.54 21.42 -14.29
N PRO A 229 -1.58 22.60 -14.95
CA PRO A 229 -0.86 23.78 -14.48
C PRO A 229 -1.25 24.18 -13.06
N ILE A 230 -0.23 24.49 -12.25
CA ILE A 230 -0.38 25.02 -10.89
C ILE A 230 -0.18 26.54 -10.93
N LEU A 231 -1.13 27.28 -10.36
CA LEU A 231 -1.03 28.72 -10.17
C LEU A 231 -0.42 29.01 -8.80
N VAL A 232 0.75 29.65 -8.80
CA VAL A 232 1.41 30.18 -7.60
C VAL A 232 1.32 31.71 -7.66
N THR A 233 0.72 32.32 -6.65
CA THR A 233 0.57 33.78 -6.58
C THR A 233 1.59 34.34 -5.60
N ASN A 234 2.30 35.41 -5.98
CA ASN A 234 3.30 36.10 -5.13
C ASN A 234 4.39 35.18 -4.56
N ASP A 235 4.83 34.16 -5.32
CA ASP A 235 5.79 33.13 -4.88
C ASP A 235 5.39 32.38 -3.60
N ASP A 236 4.10 32.43 -3.22
CA ASP A 236 3.59 31.74 -2.05
C ASP A 236 3.13 30.32 -2.41
N PHE A 237 4.06 29.38 -2.26
CA PHE A 237 3.81 27.96 -2.48
C PHE A 237 2.79 27.34 -1.51
N ALA A 238 2.49 27.98 -0.38
CA ALA A 238 1.51 27.47 0.56
C ALA A 238 0.07 27.64 0.05
N HIS A 239 -0.15 28.58 -0.88
CA HIS A 239 -1.46 28.89 -1.47
C HIS A 239 -1.52 28.53 -2.96
N ALA A 240 -0.66 27.61 -3.41
CA ALA A 240 -0.71 27.09 -4.77
C ALA A 240 -2.10 26.48 -5.07
N THR A 241 -2.69 26.84 -6.19
CA THR A 241 -4.00 26.35 -6.63
C THR A 241 -3.91 25.67 -7.99
N CYS A 242 -4.86 24.77 -8.23
CA CYS A 242 -5.06 24.11 -9.51
C CYS A 242 -6.52 24.25 -9.90
N ASP A 243 -6.81 24.38 -11.20
CA ASP A 243 -8.16 24.25 -11.70
C ASP A 243 -8.72 22.89 -11.30
N GLN A 244 -9.80 22.88 -10.51
CA GLN A 244 -10.34 21.67 -9.89
C GLN A 244 -10.94 20.72 -10.93
N SER A 245 -11.52 21.26 -12.01
CA SER A 245 -12.08 20.45 -13.07
C SER A 245 -10.97 19.76 -13.88
N ALA A 246 -9.91 20.48 -14.22
CA ALA A 246 -8.76 19.94 -14.93
C ALA A 246 -8.01 18.91 -14.08
N LEU A 247 -7.81 19.19 -12.79
CA LEU A 247 -7.21 18.26 -11.84
C LEU A 247 -8.00 16.96 -11.76
N ARG A 248 -9.32 17.07 -11.55
CA ARG A 248 -10.20 15.91 -11.46
C ARG A 248 -10.18 15.09 -12.74
N SER A 249 -10.40 15.71 -13.90
CA SER A 249 -10.37 15.03 -15.20
C SER A 249 -9.03 14.36 -15.47
N PHE A 250 -7.92 15.01 -15.11
CA PHE A 250 -6.59 14.43 -15.24
C PHE A 250 -6.43 13.19 -14.36
N LEU A 251 -6.78 13.26 -13.07
CA LEU A 251 -6.69 12.13 -12.15
C LEU A 251 -7.62 10.99 -12.58
N GLU A 252 -8.85 11.29 -12.98
CA GLU A 252 -9.81 10.30 -13.47
C GLU A 252 -9.26 9.53 -14.67
N ASN A 253 -8.67 10.24 -15.64
CA ASN A 253 -8.12 9.61 -16.84
C ASN A 253 -6.84 8.81 -16.56
N THR A 254 -6.00 9.28 -15.63
CA THR A 254 -4.67 8.70 -15.41
C THR A 254 -4.63 7.58 -14.38
N LEU A 255 -5.64 7.51 -13.49
CA LEU A 255 -5.77 6.46 -12.46
C LEU A 255 -6.79 5.36 -12.82
N ASN A 256 -7.58 5.56 -13.87
CA ASN A 256 -8.47 4.54 -14.43
C ASN A 256 -7.63 3.38 -15.01
N PRO A 257 -8.05 2.11 -14.85
CA PRO A 257 -9.31 1.63 -14.24
C PRO A 257 -9.24 1.33 -12.75
N ILE A 258 -8.07 1.47 -12.12
CA ILE A 258 -7.80 0.91 -10.79
C ILE A 258 -8.39 1.76 -9.66
N VAL A 259 -8.36 3.08 -9.80
CA VAL A 259 -8.79 4.01 -8.76
C VAL A 259 -9.94 4.86 -9.26
N GLU A 260 -11.00 4.97 -8.45
CA GLU A 260 -12.06 5.95 -8.67
C GLU A 260 -11.65 7.29 -8.05
N VAL A 261 -11.81 8.37 -8.79
CA VAL A 261 -11.55 9.71 -8.26
C VAL A 261 -12.86 10.30 -7.78
N LEU A 262 -12.86 10.70 -6.51
CA LEU A 262 -13.98 11.34 -5.84
C LEU A 262 -13.71 12.83 -5.68
N PRO A 263 -14.75 13.68 -5.68
CA PRO A 263 -14.60 15.10 -5.40
C PRO A 263 -13.95 15.35 -4.01
#